data_AF-A0A377AY42-F1
#
_entry.id   AF-A0A377AY42-F1
#
_cell.length_a   1.000
_cell.length_b   1.000
_cell.length_c   1.000
_cell.angle_alpha   90.00
_cell.angle_beta   90.00
_cell.angle_gamma   90.00
#
_symmetry.space_group_name_H-M   'P 1'
#
loop_
_entity.id
_entity.type
_entity.pdbx_description
1 polymer ?
#
loop_
_entity_poly.entity_id
_entity_poly.type
_entity_poly.pdbx_seq_one_letter_code
_entity_poly.pdbx_strand_id
1 'polypeptide(L)'
;MIWNYAGNCLINQHSEINRTHEILQDDKKCELIVVIDCHMTSSAKYADILLPDCTASEQMDFALDASCGNMSYVIFNDQVIKPRFECKTIYEMTSELAKRLGVEQQFTEGRTQEEWMRHLYAQSREAILNCQRLKSSASRGF
;
A
#
# COMPACT_ATOMS: atom_id res chain seq x y z
N MET A 1 12.81 8.60 13.58
CA MET A 1 11.55 8.75 12.81
C MET A 1 11.01 7.39 12.44
N ILE A 2 9.70 7.17 12.63
CA ILE A 2 8.95 5.98 12.23
C ILE A 2 7.91 6.40 11.19
N TRP A 3 7.81 5.63 10.11
CA TRP A 3 6.75 5.71 9.12
C TRP A 3 5.95 4.40 9.15
N ASN A 4 4.70 4.46 9.61
CA ASN A 4 3.85 3.28 9.81
C ASN A 4 2.62 3.35 8.89
N TYR A 5 2.59 2.50 7.86
CA TYR A 5 1.48 2.39 6.91
C TYR A 5 0.68 1.11 7.18
N ALA A 6 -0.63 1.25 7.42
CA ALA A 6 -1.59 0.14 7.58
C ALA A 6 -1.13 -0.98 8.53
N GLY A 7 -0.34 -0.64 9.55
CA GLY A 7 0.35 -1.58 10.41
C GLY A 7 0.04 -1.37 11.89
N ASN A 8 -0.06 -2.47 12.66
CA ASN A 8 -0.22 -2.40 14.10
C ASN A 8 0.98 -2.95 14.92
N CYS A 9 2.12 -3.09 14.24
CA CYS A 9 3.38 -3.54 14.82
C CYS A 9 4.04 -2.53 15.76
N LEU A 10 3.45 -1.35 16.01
CA LEU A 10 3.98 -0.44 17.03
C LEU A 10 3.60 -0.84 18.45
N ILE A 11 2.45 -1.50 18.64
CA ILE A 11 1.95 -1.72 20.00
C ILE A 11 1.10 -2.98 20.23
N ASN A 12 0.66 -3.72 19.22
CA ASN A 12 -0.20 -4.89 19.47
C ASN A 12 0.09 -6.14 18.62
N GLN A 13 1.04 -6.07 17.68
CA GLN A 13 1.44 -7.21 16.81
C GLN A 13 2.86 -7.73 17.09
N HIS A 14 3.43 -7.40 18.26
CA HIS A 14 4.73 -7.92 18.71
C HIS A 14 4.73 -8.13 20.23
N SER A 15 5.73 -8.84 20.76
CA SER A 15 5.92 -9.04 22.21
C SER A 15 6.54 -7.81 22.88
N GLU A 16 6.50 -7.74 24.22
CA GLU A 16 7.08 -6.64 25.01
C GLU A 16 6.46 -5.26 24.74
N ILE A 17 5.14 -5.20 24.50
CA ILE A 17 4.41 -3.96 24.16
C ILE A 17 4.52 -2.87 25.24
N ASN A 18 4.63 -3.24 26.52
CA ASN A 18 4.78 -2.27 27.61
C ASN A 18 6.13 -1.55 27.55
N ARG A 19 7.20 -2.27 27.20
CA ARG A 19 8.52 -1.67 26.97
C ARG A 19 8.51 -0.76 25.75
N THR A 20 7.84 -1.19 24.68
CA THR A 20 7.71 -0.33 23.48
C THR A 20 6.88 0.91 23.76
N HIS A 21 5.82 0.83 24.57
CA HIS A 21 5.07 2.00 25.04
C HIS A 21 6.00 3.03 25.67
N GLU A 22 6.83 2.62 26.65
CA GLU A 22 7.79 3.53 27.31
C GLU A 22 8.80 4.15 26.32
N ILE A 23 9.24 3.40 25.31
CA ILE A 23 10.16 3.90 24.28
C ILE A 23 9.48 4.92 23.37
N LEU A 24 8.24 4.64 22.94
CA LEU A 24 7.48 5.51 22.03
C LEU A 24 6.97 6.79 22.71
N GLN A 25 6.98 6.87 24.04
CA GLN A 25 6.71 8.11 24.79
C GLN A 25 7.95 8.99 24.99
N ASP A 26 9.14 8.53 24.56
CA ASP A 26 10.41 9.26 24.70
C ASP A 26 10.87 9.83 23.34
N ASP A 27 10.58 11.10 23.11
CA ASP A 27 10.93 11.82 21.87
C ASP A 27 12.43 11.80 21.56
N LYS A 28 13.30 11.61 22.57
CA LYS A 28 14.74 11.46 22.35
C LYS A 28 15.11 10.13 21.69
N LYS A 29 14.25 9.12 21.82
CA LYS A 29 14.40 7.81 21.16
C LYS A 29 13.64 7.75 19.84
N CYS A 30 12.49 8.43 19.75
CA CYS A 30 11.70 8.49 18.53
C CYS A 30 11.13 9.89 18.30
N GLU A 31 11.85 10.70 17.52
CA GLU A 31 11.54 12.13 17.33
C GLU A 31 10.29 12.43 16.50
N LEU A 32 9.81 11.46 15.71
CA LEU A 32 8.66 11.65 14.82
C LEU A 32 8.05 10.30 14.45
N ILE A 33 6.74 10.18 14.60
CA ILE A 33 5.92 9.04 14.22
C ILE A 33 4.83 9.52 13.27
N VAL A 34 4.93 9.10 12.01
CA VAL A 34 3.88 9.30 11.00
C VAL A 34 3.11 7.99 10.86
N VAL A 35 1.79 8.04 11.05
CA VAL A 35 0.91 6.90 10.84
C VAL A 35 -0.07 7.21 9.71
N ILE A 36 -0.23 6.25 8.81
CA ILE A 36 -1.23 6.27 7.76
C ILE A 36 -2.13 5.06 7.95
N ASP A 37 -3.40 5.32 8.21
CA ASP A 37 -4.38 4.29 8.53
C ASP A 37 -5.78 4.76 8.14
N CYS A 38 -6.66 3.80 7.83
CA CYS A 38 -8.07 4.08 7.57
C CYS A 38 -8.89 4.12 8.87
N HIS A 39 -8.31 3.66 10.00
CA HIS A 39 -8.95 3.68 11.31
C HIS A 39 -8.02 4.25 12.39
N MET A 40 -8.62 4.75 13.48
CA MET A 40 -7.87 5.12 14.69
C MET A 40 -7.46 3.87 15.47
N THR A 41 -6.48 3.14 14.94
CA THR A 41 -5.93 1.92 15.54
C THR A 41 -5.13 2.21 16.81
N SER A 42 -4.75 1.16 17.56
CA SER A 42 -3.88 1.33 18.72
C SER A 42 -2.54 1.97 18.36
N SER A 43 -2.01 1.69 17.16
CA SER A 43 -0.77 2.30 16.68
C SER A 43 -0.97 3.75 16.22
N ALA A 44 -2.10 4.06 15.59
CA ALA A 44 -2.46 5.45 15.22
C ALA A 44 -2.52 6.41 16.41
N LYS A 45 -2.84 5.91 17.62
CA LYS A 45 -2.84 6.73 18.84
C LYS A 45 -1.46 7.23 19.28
N TYR A 46 -0.37 6.67 18.74
CA TYR A 46 1.00 7.11 19.00
C TYR A 46 1.52 8.06 17.91
N ALA A 47 0.69 8.41 16.92
CA ALA A 47 1.13 9.26 15.82
C ALA A 47 1.31 10.71 16.27
N ASP A 48 2.43 11.32 15.89
CA ASP A 48 2.57 12.78 15.90
C ASP A 48 1.84 13.38 14.70
N ILE A 49 1.87 12.69 13.56
CA ILE A 49 1.13 13.02 12.35
C ILE A 49 0.32 11.81 11.92
N LEU A 50 -0.99 11.97 11.90
CA LEU A 50 -1.93 10.97 11.40
C LEU A 50 -2.48 11.40 10.04
N LEU A 51 -2.30 10.57 9.01
CA LEU A 51 -2.85 10.79 7.68
C LEU A 51 -3.98 9.77 7.41
N PRO A 52 -5.23 10.23 7.18
CA PRO A 52 -6.37 9.34 6.99
C PRO A 52 -6.39 8.75 5.57
N ASP A 53 -6.17 7.44 5.46
CA ASP A 53 -6.23 6.71 4.19
C ASP A 53 -7.65 6.26 3.84
N CYS A 54 -7.87 5.93 2.58
CA CYS A 54 -9.12 5.38 2.07
C CYS A 54 -9.25 3.89 2.38
N THR A 55 -10.45 3.45 2.75
CA THR A 55 -10.77 2.02 2.80
C THR A 55 -10.82 1.41 1.39
N ALA A 56 -10.78 0.07 1.30
CA ALA A 56 -10.82 -0.64 0.03
C ALA A 56 -12.08 -0.37 -0.83
N SER A 57 -13.17 0.12 -0.22
CA SER A 57 -14.39 0.51 -0.95
C SER A 57 -14.36 1.94 -1.47
N GLU A 58 -13.42 2.76 -0.99
CA GLU A 58 -13.28 4.18 -1.29
C GLU A 58 -12.25 4.48 -2.39
N GLN A 59 -11.49 3.47 -2.83
CA GLN A 59 -10.45 3.62 -3.83
C GLN A 59 -10.39 2.44 -4.79
N MET A 60 -9.85 2.69 -5.98
CA MET A 60 -9.56 1.63 -6.94
C MET A 60 -8.19 1.02 -6.62
N ASP A 61 -8.12 -0.29 -6.43
CA ASP A 61 -6.87 -0.99 -6.16
C ASP A 61 -6.96 -2.47 -6.57
N PHE A 62 -5.82 -3.17 -6.55
CA PHE A 62 -5.79 -4.61 -6.61
C PHE A 62 -6.20 -5.21 -5.26
N ALA A 63 -7.18 -6.09 -5.24
CA ALA A 63 -7.48 -6.86 -4.04
C ALA A 63 -6.57 -8.07 -3.94
N LEU A 64 -5.94 -8.23 -2.77
CA LEU A 64 -5.22 -9.44 -2.41
C LEU A 64 -6.24 -10.56 -2.13
N ASP A 65 -6.09 -11.69 -2.81
CA ASP A 65 -6.74 -12.93 -2.40
C ASP A 65 -5.91 -13.58 -1.28
N ALA A 66 -6.55 -13.91 -0.17
CA ALA A 66 -5.90 -14.50 1.01
C ALA A 66 -5.38 -15.93 0.75
N SER A 67 -5.76 -16.58 -0.35
CA SER A 67 -5.21 -17.86 -0.77
C SER A 67 -5.44 -18.13 -2.26
N CYS A 68 -4.46 -17.81 -3.10
CA CYS A 68 -4.45 -18.29 -4.48
C CYS A 68 -4.16 -19.80 -4.49
N GLY A 69 -5.23 -20.60 -4.44
CA GLY A 69 -5.20 -22.04 -4.66
C GLY A 69 -4.73 -22.41 -6.08
N ASN A 70 -5.27 -23.46 -6.69
CA ASN A 70 -4.78 -23.96 -7.99
C ASN A 70 -4.98 -23.03 -9.21
N MET A 71 -5.47 -21.80 -9.02
CA MET A 71 -5.72 -20.84 -10.09
C MET A 71 -5.12 -19.48 -9.75
N SER A 72 -4.32 -18.95 -10.68
CA SER A 72 -3.81 -17.58 -10.60
C SER A 72 -4.80 -16.61 -11.23
N TYR A 73 -5.26 -15.63 -10.45
CA TYR A 73 -6.09 -14.54 -10.91
C TYR A 73 -5.74 -13.27 -10.12
N VAL A 74 -6.23 -12.12 -10.61
CA VAL A 74 -6.14 -10.83 -9.93
C VAL A 74 -7.55 -10.24 -9.86
N ILE A 75 -7.89 -9.63 -8.74
CA ILE A 75 -9.15 -8.91 -8.57
C ILE A 75 -8.86 -7.42 -8.69
N PHE A 76 -9.56 -6.76 -9.61
CA PHE A 76 -9.65 -5.32 -9.66
C PHE A 76 -10.82 -4.87 -8.78
N ASN A 77 -10.51 -4.17 -7.69
CA ASN A 77 -11.54 -3.49 -6.92
C ASN A 77 -11.82 -2.14 -7.57
N ASP A 78 -13.06 -1.94 -7.97
CA ASP A 78 -13.56 -0.63 -8.39
C ASP A 78 -13.96 0.22 -7.17
N GLN A 79 -13.96 1.54 -7.34
CA GLN A 79 -14.38 2.47 -6.30
C GLN A 79 -15.91 2.41 -6.14
N VAL A 80 -16.38 1.92 -4.99
CA VAL A 80 -17.82 1.76 -4.71
C VAL A 80 -18.42 3.05 -4.17
N ILE A 81 -17.67 3.75 -3.32
CA ILE A 81 -18.06 5.04 -2.74
C ILE A 81 -16.91 6.03 -2.87
N LYS A 82 -17.20 7.32 -2.82
CA LYS A 82 -16.15 8.36 -2.80
C LYS A 82 -15.44 8.37 -1.44
N PRO A 83 -14.15 8.76 -1.38
CA PRO A 83 -13.44 8.98 -0.13
C PRO A 83 -14.24 9.89 0.78
N ARG A 84 -14.42 9.47 2.03
CA ARG A 84 -15.18 10.24 2.99
C ARG A 84 -14.31 11.30 3.67
N PHE A 85 -14.94 12.42 4.01
CA PHE A 85 -14.30 13.51 4.74
C PHE A 85 -13.04 14.02 4.02
N GLU A 86 -11.90 14.04 4.71
CA GLU A 86 -10.60 14.49 4.19
C GLU A 86 -9.68 13.31 3.84
N CYS A 87 -10.21 12.08 3.77
CA CYS A 87 -9.42 10.91 3.41
C CYS A 87 -8.90 11.04 1.99
N LYS A 88 -7.63 10.67 1.81
CA LYS A 88 -6.94 10.62 0.52
C LYS A 88 -6.40 9.23 0.31
N THR A 89 -6.15 8.81 -0.92
CA THR A 89 -5.45 7.54 -1.14
C THR A 89 -3.97 7.70 -0.83
N ILE A 90 -3.31 6.62 -0.43
CA ILE A 90 -1.85 6.64 -0.25
C ILE A 90 -1.10 7.14 -1.49
N TYR A 91 -1.60 6.84 -2.70
CA TYR A 91 -1.02 7.34 -3.95
C TYR A 91 -1.12 8.86 -4.05
N GLU A 92 -2.28 9.46 -3.74
CA GLU A 92 -2.45 10.91 -3.74
C GLU A 92 -1.52 11.56 -2.70
N MET A 93 -1.47 11.01 -1.47
CA MET A 93 -0.60 11.54 -0.41
C MET A 93 0.88 11.52 -0.82
N THR A 94 1.34 10.39 -1.35
CA THR A 94 2.75 10.23 -1.75
C THR A 94 3.10 11.02 -2.99
N SER A 95 2.14 11.22 -3.92
CA SER A 95 2.30 12.14 -5.06
C SER A 95 2.48 13.59 -4.59
N GLU A 96 1.67 14.04 -3.64
CA GLU A 96 1.77 15.37 -3.05
C GLU A 96 3.09 15.58 -2.29
N LEU A 97 3.59 14.54 -1.61
CA LEU A 97 4.92 14.55 -1.00
C LEU A 97 6.02 14.62 -2.06
N ALA A 98 5.94 13.78 -3.11
CA ALA A 98 6.90 13.77 -4.21
C ALA A 98 7.00 15.14 -4.89
N LYS A 99 5.87 15.83 -5.07
CA LYS A 99 5.80 17.20 -5.56
C LYS A 99 6.54 18.21 -4.68
N ARG A 100 6.34 18.15 -3.37
CA ARG A 100 7.06 19.02 -2.41
C ARG A 100 8.56 18.72 -2.36
N LEU A 101 8.94 17.49 -2.66
CA LEU A 101 10.34 17.04 -2.75
C LEU A 101 10.97 17.28 -4.13
N GLY A 102 10.22 17.77 -5.12
CA GLY A 102 10.72 18.03 -6.47
C GLY A 102 10.95 16.78 -7.33
N VAL A 103 10.33 15.65 -6.97
CA VAL A 103 10.47 14.34 -7.65
C VAL A 103 9.14 13.78 -8.19
N GLU A 104 8.13 14.64 -8.37
CA GLU A 104 6.78 14.27 -8.85
C GLU A 104 6.81 13.49 -10.16
N GLN A 105 7.61 13.94 -11.14
CA GLN A 105 7.66 13.29 -12.45
C GLN A 105 8.28 11.89 -12.38
N GLN A 106 9.31 11.70 -11.54
CA GLN A 106 9.95 10.41 -11.33
C GLN A 106 9.04 9.45 -10.55
N PHE A 107 8.25 9.98 -9.63
CA PHE A 107 7.33 9.18 -8.81
C PHE A 107 6.06 8.77 -9.58
N THR A 108 5.39 9.74 -10.19
CA THR A 108 4.10 9.52 -10.86
C THR A 108 4.25 8.98 -12.28
N GLU A 109 5.38 9.28 -12.94
CA GLU A 109 5.57 9.12 -14.39
C GLU A 109 4.43 9.74 -15.23
N GLY A 110 3.74 10.75 -14.69
CA GLY A 110 2.58 11.36 -15.32
C GLY A 110 1.32 10.49 -15.32
N ARG A 111 1.28 9.42 -14.52
CA ARG A 111 0.12 8.52 -14.37
C ARG A 111 -0.66 8.82 -13.09
N THR A 112 -1.95 8.60 -13.14
CA THR A 112 -2.85 8.48 -11.99
C THR A 112 -2.76 7.07 -11.38
N GLN A 113 -3.31 6.87 -10.18
CA GLN A 113 -3.42 5.54 -9.55
C GLN A 113 -4.09 4.53 -10.48
N GLU A 114 -5.17 4.94 -11.16
CA GLU A 114 -5.86 4.11 -12.14
C GLU A 114 -4.97 3.69 -13.32
N GLU A 115 -4.28 4.67 -13.90
CA GLU A 115 -3.41 4.42 -15.05
C GLU A 115 -2.25 3.50 -14.67
N TRP A 116 -1.72 3.61 -13.45
CA TRP A 116 -0.74 2.67 -12.92
C TRP A 116 -1.28 1.26 -12.85
N MET A 117 -2.48 1.06 -12.30
CA MET A 117 -3.08 -0.27 -12.20
C MET A 117 -3.29 -0.90 -13.59
N ARG A 118 -3.81 -0.13 -14.55
CA ARG A 118 -4.01 -0.60 -15.93
C ARG A 118 -2.68 -0.92 -16.61
N HIS A 119 -1.66 -0.10 -16.39
CA HIS A 119 -0.32 -0.32 -16.92
C HIS A 119 0.32 -1.61 -16.38
N LEU A 120 0.31 -1.79 -15.05
CA LEU A 120 0.85 -2.97 -14.38
C LEU A 120 0.12 -4.25 -14.79
N TYR A 121 -1.20 -4.19 -14.95
CA TYR A 121 -1.97 -5.31 -15.46
C TYR A 121 -1.61 -5.67 -16.91
N ALA A 122 -1.46 -4.69 -17.79
CA ALA A 122 -1.05 -4.92 -19.17
C ALA A 122 0.33 -5.59 -19.24
N GLN A 123 1.30 -5.10 -18.48
CA GLN A 123 2.63 -5.70 -18.35
C GLN A 123 2.56 -7.14 -17.82
N SER A 124 1.77 -7.38 -16.77
CA SER A 124 1.60 -8.70 -16.18
C SER A 124 0.99 -9.70 -17.18
N ARG A 125 -0.01 -9.27 -17.97
CA ARG A 125 -0.64 -10.09 -19.00
C ARG A 125 0.35 -10.52 -20.08
N GLU A 126 1.21 -9.61 -20.54
CA GLU A 126 2.26 -9.93 -21.52
C GLU A 126 3.30 -10.89 -20.96
N ALA A 127 3.74 -10.68 -19.71
CA ALA A 127 4.70 -11.55 -19.03
C ALA A 127 4.18 -12.98 -18.85
N ILE A 128 2.91 -13.15 -18.46
CA ILE A 128 2.28 -14.47 -18.28
C ILE A 128 2.19 -15.21 -19.61
N LEU A 129 1.79 -14.55 -20.70
CA LEU A 129 1.74 -15.15 -22.04
C LEU A 129 3.12 -15.64 -22.48
N ASN A 130 4.17 -14.87 -22.21
CA ASN A 130 5.54 -15.27 -22.50
C ASN A 130 5.99 -16.49 -21.68
N CYS A 131 5.63 -16.55 -20.40
CA CYS A 131 5.90 -17.70 -19.53
C CYS A 131 5.20 -18.98 -20.01
N GLN A 132 3.92 -18.89 -20.41
CA GLN A 132 3.17 -20.03 -20.97
C GLN A 132 3.76 -20.51 -22.29
N ARG A 133 4.19 -19.59 -23.16
CA ARG A 133 4.87 -19.92 -24.42
C ARG A 133 6.16 -20.68 -24.19
N LEU A 134 7.00 -20.24 -23.24
CA LEU A 134 8.25 -20.94 -22.86
C LEU A 134 8.01 -22.36 -22.31
N LYS A 135 6.94 -22.58 -21.54
CA LYS A 135 6.55 -23.94 -21.08
C LYS A 135 6.07 -24.82 -22.24
N SER A 136 5.37 -24.24 -23.21
CA SER A 136 4.89 -24.98 -24.39
C SER A 136 5.98 -25.34 -25.39
N SER A 137 7.10 -24.60 -25.44
CA SER A 137 8.27 -24.93 -26.26
C SER A 137 9.20 -25.94 -25.57
N ALA A 138 9.36 -25.86 -24.25
CA ALA A 138 10.15 -26.82 -23.47
C ALA A 138 9.52 -28.23 -23.43
N SER A 139 8.18 -28.35 -23.56
CA SER A 139 7.46 -29.63 -23.59
C SER A 139 7.44 -30.32 -24.96
N ARG A 140 7.93 -29.67 -26.02
CA ARG A 140 8.03 -30.25 -27.39
C ARG A 140 9.43 -30.77 -27.73
N GLY A 141 10.33 -30.82 -26.75
CA GLY A 141 11.70 -31.32 -26.88
C GLY A 141 11.94 -32.54 -26.02
N PHE A 142 11.19 -33.62 -26.26
CA PHE A 142 11.51 -35.01 -25.91
C PHE A 142 10.86 -35.93 -26.93
#